data_AF-A0A3R6GM66-F1
#
_entry.id   AF-A0A3R6GM66-F1
#
_cell.length_a   1.000
_cell.length_b   1.000
_cell.length_c   1.000
_cell.angle_alpha   90.00
_cell.angle_beta   90.00
_cell.angle_gamma   90.00
#
_symmetry.space_group_name_H-M   'P 1'
#
loop_
_entity.id
_entity.type
_entity.pdbx_description
1 polymer ?
#
loop_
_entity_poly.entity_id
_entity_poly.type
_entity_poly.pdbx_seq_one_letter_code
_entity_poly.pdbx_strand_id
1 'polypeptide(L)'
;MSNELNIDQNDKDIELEKLYTDSVELIHYARNVIVKHVNIVQIMTYYSLGRWIVETQQMGQKRAKYGSKVIKILSEKLQEEFGKGFSEDTLKNARKFYLTYKERISETVFSLFAIEKSETVFSLFEKEPPFIVSWSHYLQLMRIENEDERSFYEIESAKSGWAVRTLQIFLRSMMK
;
A
#
# COMPACT_ATOMS: atom_id res chain seq x y z
N MET A 1 -29.58 -55.97 8.56
CA MET A 1 -29.83 -54.93 7.53
C MET A 1 -29.79 -53.54 8.18
N SER A 2 -28.66 -53.14 8.75
CA SER A 2 -28.55 -51.86 9.49
C SER A 2 -27.23 -51.11 9.22
N ASN A 3 -26.45 -51.54 8.22
CA ASN A 3 -25.12 -50.99 7.95
C ASN A 3 -25.02 -50.08 6.71
N GLU A 4 -26.06 -49.99 5.87
CA GLU A 4 -26.04 -49.18 4.64
C GLU A 4 -26.50 -47.74 4.86
N LEU A 5 -27.38 -47.48 5.84
CA LEU A 5 -27.90 -46.13 6.14
C LEU A 5 -26.91 -45.22 6.86
N ASN A 6 -25.85 -45.77 7.46
CA ASN A 6 -24.87 -45.01 8.25
C ASN A 6 -23.65 -44.54 7.42
N ILE A 7 -23.43 -45.16 6.25
CA ILE A 7 -22.32 -44.82 5.34
C ILE A 7 -22.69 -43.61 4.48
N ASP A 8 -23.93 -43.53 3.99
CA ASP A 8 -24.43 -42.43 3.13
C ASP A 8 -24.54 -41.09 3.88
N GLN A 9 -24.88 -41.10 5.18
CA GLN A 9 -24.91 -39.89 5.99
C GLN A 9 -23.50 -39.37 6.28
N ASN A 10 -22.55 -40.27 6.56
CA ASN A 10 -21.15 -39.92 6.81
C ASN A 10 -20.46 -39.37 5.55
N ASP A 11 -20.78 -39.90 4.36
CA ASP A 11 -20.27 -39.36 3.08
C ASP A 11 -20.82 -37.96 2.79
N LYS A 12 -22.11 -37.70 3.06
CA LYS A 12 -22.71 -36.36 2.92
C LYS A 12 -22.12 -35.35 3.90
N ASP A 13 -21.84 -35.76 5.13
CA ASP A 13 -21.20 -34.91 6.13
C ASP A 13 -19.74 -34.57 5.73
N ILE A 14 -19.02 -35.53 5.13
CA ILE A 14 -17.67 -35.31 4.56
C ILE A 14 -17.72 -34.35 3.37
N GLU A 15 -18.69 -34.49 2.46
CA GLU A 15 -18.87 -33.58 1.32
C GLU A 15 -19.20 -32.16 1.78
N LEU A 16 -20.03 -32.02 2.81
CA LEU A 16 -20.39 -30.72 3.39
C LEU A 16 -19.21 -30.04 4.08
N GLU A 17 -18.41 -30.79 4.86
CA GLU A 17 -17.18 -30.28 5.50
C GLU A 17 -16.13 -29.87 4.46
N LYS A 18 -16.02 -30.62 3.37
CA LYS A 18 -15.15 -30.25 2.25
C LYS A 18 -15.63 -28.96 1.58
N LEU A 19 -16.92 -28.85 1.26
CA LEU A 19 -17.51 -27.64 0.70
C LEU A 19 -17.27 -26.43 1.61
N TYR A 20 -17.44 -26.60 2.93
CA TYR A 20 -17.17 -25.55 3.91
C TYR A 20 -15.70 -25.12 3.89
N THR A 21 -14.77 -26.08 3.93
CA THR A 21 -13.32 -25.82 3.93
C THR A 21 -12.90 -25.09 2.64
N ASP A 22 -13.30 -25.61 1.47
CA ASP A 22 -13.00 -25.02 0.16
C ASP A 22 -13.57 -23.58 0.07
N SER A 23 -14.76 -23.34 0.62
CA SER A 23 -15.39 -22.01 0.66
C SER A 23 -14.63 -21.04 1.55
N VAL A 24 -14.20 -21.47 2.74
CA VAL A 24 -13.42 -20.65 3.68
C VAL A 24 -12.08 -20.29 3.06
N GLU A 25 -11.38 -21.24 2.46
CA GLU A 25 -10.10 -21.01 1.77
C GLU A 25 -10.25 -20.01 0.63
N LEU A 26 -11.27 -20.16 -0.22
CA LEU A 26 -11.53 -19.23 -1.32
C LEU A 26 -11.82 -17.81 -0.82
N ILE A 27 -12.60 -17.65 0.26
CA ILE A 27 -12.91 -16.34 0.86
C ILE A 27 -11.64 -15.69 1.41
N HIS A 28 -10.79 -16.46 2.11
CA HIS A 28 -9.52 -15.96 2.61
C HIS A 28 -8.58 -15.54 1.47
N TYR A 29 -8.47 -16.36 0.42
CA TYR A 29 -7.72 -16.02 -0.77
C TYR A 29 -8.21 -14.72 -1.41
N ALA A 30 -9.51 -14.60 -1.68
CA ALA A 30 -10.10 -13.41 -2.31
C ALA A 30 -9.87 -12.15 -1.48
N ARG A 31 -10.06 -12.22 -0.16
CA ARG A 31 -9.77 -11.09 0.75
C ARG A 31 -8.30 -10.69 0.72
N ASN A 32 -7.39 -11.66 0.72
CA ASN A 32 -5.95 -11.40 0.67
C ASN A 32 -5.54 -10.72 -0.65
N VAL A 33 -6.09 -11.19 -1.78
CA VAL A 33 -5.86 -10.56 -3.09
C VAL A 33 -6.35 -9.11 -3.09
N ILE A 34 -7.57 -8.86 -2.61
CA ILE A 34 -8.14 -7.51 -2.52
C ILE A 34 -7.25 -6.60 -1.66
N VAL A 35 -6.86 -7.05 -0.46
CA VAL A 35 -6.03 -6.24 0.45
C VAL A 35 -4.68 -5.90 -0.19
N LYS A 36 -4.01 -6.87 -0.83
CA LYS A 36 -2.73 -6.63 -1.53
C LYS A 36 -2.90 -5.61 -2.65
N HIS A 37 -3.93 -5.76 -3.48
CA HIS A 37 -4.19 -4.87 -4.61
C HIS A 37 -4.52 -3.44 -4.13
N VAL A 38 -5.38 -3.29 -3.12
CA VAL A 38 -5.70 -1.99 -2.51
C VAL A 38 -4.44 -1.33 -1.96
N ASN A 39 -3.59 -2.07 -1.24
CA ASN A 39 -2.36 -1.52 -0.68
C ASN A 39 -1.42 -0.99 -1.76
N ILE A 40 -1.14 -1.77 -2.81
CA ILE A 40 -0.21 -1.33 -3.85
C ILE A 40 -0.76 -0.13 -4.64
N VAL A 41 -2.05 -0.14 -4.99
CA VAL A 41 -2.71 0.98 -5.68
C VAL A 41 -2.65 2.24 -4.81
N GLN A 42 -2.93 2.12 -3.51
CA GLN A 42 -2.88 3.24 -2.58
C GLN A 42 -1.47 3.84 -2.49
N ILE A 43 -0.44 3.00 -2.34
CA ILE A 43 0.95 3.45 -2.22
C ILE A 43 1.41 4.11 -3.53
N MET A 44 1.15 3.48 -4.67
CA MET A 44 1.50 4.03 -5.98
C MET A 44 0.77 5.35 -6.27
N THR A 45 -0.47 5.50 -5.79
CA THR A 45 -1.21 6.77 -5.86
C THR A 45 -0.50 7.86 -5.05
N TYR A 46 -0.16 7.60 -3.78
CA TYR A 46 0.54 8.58 -2.96
C TYR A 46 1.95 8.88 -3.47
N TYR A 47 2.67 7.88 -3.99
CA TYR A 47 3.93 8.08 -4.70
C TYR A 47 3.77 9.06 -5.86
N SER A 48 2.77 8.83 -6.70
CA SER A 48 2.52 9.63 -7.90
C SER A 48 2.10 11.06 -7.58
N LEU A 49 1.21 11.24 -6.60
CA LEU A 49 0.85 12.56 -6.08
C LEU A 49 2.07 13.28 -5.52
N GLY A 50 2.92 12.58 -4.76
CA GLY A 50 4.16 13.11 -4.23
C GLY A 50 5.11 13.60 -5.32
N ARG A 51 5.27 12.81 -6.38
CA ARG A 51 6.07 13.16 -7.56
C ARG A 51 5.55 14.43 -8.23
N TRP A 52 4.28 14.48 -8.59
CA TRP A 52 3.67 15.65 -9.23
C TRP A 52 3.76 16.90 -8.37
N ILE A 53 3.62 16.78 -7.05
CA ILE A 53 3.82 17.91 -6.12
C ILE A 53 5.26 18.44 -6.23
N VAL A 54 6.27 17.56 -6.19
CA VAL A 54 7.68 17.98 -6.26
C VAL A 54 7.99 18.63 -7.60
N GLU A 55 7.58 18.03 -8.72
CA GLU A 55 7.78 18.56 -10.06
C GLU A 55 7.13 19.95 -10.22
N THR A 56 5.87 20.08 -9.77
CA THR A 56 5.14 21.37 -9.80
C THR A 56 5.84 22.42 -8.96
N GLN A 57 6.31 22.07 -7.76
CA GLN A 57 7.04 22.98 -6.89
C GLN A 57 8.35 23.43 -7.53
N GLN A 58 9.10 22.55 -8.19
CA GLN A 58 10.36 22.87 -8.88
C GLN A 58 10.14 23.82 -10.06
N MET A 59 9.13 23.56 -10.91
CA MET A 59 8.76 24.47 -12.01
C MET A 59 8.33 25.85 -11.48
N GLY A 60 7.65 25.87 -10.33
CA GLY A 60 7.20 27.07 -9.63
C GLY A 60 8.29 27.88 -8.92
N GLN A 61 9.52 27.37 -8.72
CA GLN A 61 10.60 28.10 -8.02
C GLN A 61 11.04 29.37 -8.76
N LYS A 62 10.83 29.47 -10.08
CA LYS A 62 10.98 30.73 -10.84
C LYS A 62 10.01 31.83 -10.40
N ARG A 63 8.96 31.48 -9.64
CA ARG A 63 7.93 32.36 -9.10
C ARG A 63 7.80 32.08 -7.60
N ALA A 64 8.73 32.58 -6.79
CA ALA A 64 9.00 32.28 -5.37
C ALA A 64 7.80 32.21 -4.38
N LYS A 65 6.57 32.59 -4.79
CA LYS A 65 5.33 32.47 -4.00
C LYS A 65 4.52 31.20 -4.26
N TYR A 66 4.81 30.42 -5.30
CA TYR A 66 3.95 29.32 -5.74
C TYR A 66 4.24 28.00 -5.01
N GLY A 67 5.52 27.68 -4.79
CA GLY A 67 5.95 26.40 -4.19
C GLY A 67 5.38 26.13 -2.79
N SER A 68 5.17 27.17 -1.97
CA SER A 68 4.57 27.04 -0.63
C SER A 68 3.05 26.87 -0.65
N LYS A 69 2.37 27.19 -1.76
CA LYS A 69 0.90 27.09 -1.90
C LYS A 69 0.42 25.84 -2.62
N VAL A 70 1.28 25.12 -3.36
CA VAL A 70 0.90 23.94 -4.16
C VAL A 70 0.10 22.93 -3.33
N ILE A 71 0.63 22.52 -2.17
CA ILE A 71 -0.01 21.53 -1.31
C ILE A 71 -1.37 22.02 -0.80
N LYS A 72 -1.45 23.29 -0.36
CA LYS A 72 -2.69 23.87 0.15
C LYS A 72 -3.78 23.90 -0.93
N ILE A 73 -3.46 24.46 -2.10
CA ILE A 73 -4.40 24.55 -3.22
C ILE A 73 -4.85 23.16 -3.67
N LEU A 74 -3.90 22.22 -3.78
CA LEU A 74 -4.23 20.84 -4.17
C LEU A 74 -5.11 20.16 -3.13
N SER A 75 -4.84 20.35 -1.84
CA SER A 75 -5.66 19.79 -0.77
C SER A 75 -7.08 20.32 -0.77
N GLU A 76 -7.26 21.63 -0.97
CA GLU A 76 -8.59 22.26 -1.06
C GLU A 76 -9.39 21.64 -2.21
N LYS A 77 -8.79 21.57 -3.42
CA LYS A 77 -9.46 21.01 -4.61
C LYS A 77 -9.77 19.51 -4.50
N LEU A 78 -8.83 18.72 -3.98
CA LEU A 78 -9.06 17.28 -3.83
C LEU A 78 -10.10 16.97 -2.75
N GLN A 79 -10.17 17.78 -1.69
CA GLN A 79 -11.21 17.60 -0.68
C GLN A 79 -12.58 18.07 -1.15
N GLU A 80 -12.64 19.05 -2.05
CA GLU A 80 -13.89 19.45 -2.73
C GLU A 80 -14.41 18.31 -3.62
N GLU A 81 -13.55 17.66 -4.40
CA GLU A 81 -13.94 16.60 -5.33
C GLU A 81 -14.20 15.24 -4.64
N PHE A 82 -13.32 14.83 -3.72
CA PHE A 82 -13.32 13.46 -3.16
C PHE A 82 -13.65 13.40 -1.66
N GLY A 83 -13.79 14.54 -0.99
CA GLY A 83 -14.03 14.60 0.44
C GLY A 83 -12.78 14.29 1.29
N LYS A 84 -13.00 13.63 2.44
CA LYS A 84 -11.93 13.39 3.43
C LYS A 84 -10.85 12.44 2.86
N GLY A 85 -9.59 12.67 3.26
CA GLY A 85 -8.47 11.80 2.90
C GLY A 85 -7.35 12.49 2.11
N PHE A 86 -7.59 13.72 1.63
CA PHE A 86 -6.60 14.52 0.88
C PHE A 86 -6.24 15.82 1.60
N SER A 87 -6.08 15.75 2.92
CA SER A 87 -5.64 16.89 3.74
C SER A 87 -4.23 17.34 3.36
N GLU A 88 -3.86 18.58 3.74
CA GLU A 88 -2.51 19.09 3.52
C GLU A 88 -1.44 18.14 4.09
N ASP A 89 -1.67 17.55 5.27
CA ASP A 89 -0.74 16.63 5.89
C ASP A 89 -0.61 15.32 5.12
N THR A 90 -1.70 14.83 4.52
CA THR A 90 -1.65 13.66 3.63
C THR A 90 -0.79 13.95 2.41
N LEU A 91 -0.94 15.12 1.80
CA LEU A 91 -0.14 15.53 0.65
C LEU A 91 1.31 15.84 1.01
N LYS A 92 1.59 16.37 2.21
CA LYS A 92 2.96 16.49 2.76
C LYS A 92 3.59 15.11 2.93
N ASN A 93 2.84 14.12 3.42
CA ASN A 93 3.30 12.74 3.54
C ASN A 93 3.54 12.11 2.17
N ALA A 94 2.66 12.29 1.20
CA ALA A 94 2.85 11.85 -0.18
C ALA A 94 4.14 12.44 -0.80
N ARG A 95 4.34 13.76 -0.64
CA ARG A 95 5.57 14.45 -1.07
C ARG A 95 6.81 13.87 -0.39
N LYS A 96 6.77 13.67 0.93
CA LYS A 96 7.87 13.07 1.69
C LYS A 96 8.16 11.65 1.21
N PHE A 97 7.12 10.86 0.96
CA PHE A 97 7.21 9.50 0.49
C PHE A 97 7.92 9.41 -0.85
N TYR A 98 7.49 10.22 -1.83
CA TYR A 98 8.19 10.31 -3.10
C TYR A 98 9.67 10.68 -2.92
N LEU A 99 9.98 11.73 -2.15
CA LEU A 99 11.38 12.13 -1.93
C LEU A 99 12.23 11.04 -1.24
N THR A 100 11.61 10.21 -0.41
CA THR A 100 12.27 9.12 0.33
C THR A 100 12.54 7.91 -0.57
N TYR A 101 11.62 7.61 -1.51
CA TYR A 101 11.63 6.38 -2.29
C TYR A 101 11.74 6.61 -3.80
N LYS A 102 12.12 7.81 -4.26
CA LYS A 102 12.16 8.21 -5.67
C LYS A 102 12.99 7.30 -6.57
N GLU A 103 14.00 6.64 -6.01
CA GLU A 103 14.88 5.73 -6.76
C GLU A 103 14.30 4.31 -6.91
N ARG A 104 13.20 3.98 -6.21
CA ARG A 104 12.59 2.63 -6.25
C ARG A 104 11.69 2.39 -7.45
N ILE A 105 11.12 3.45 -8.04
CA ILE A 105 10.17 3.33 -9.15
C ILE A 105 10.82 3.89 -10.41
N SER A 106 10.94 3.04 -11.43
CA SER A 106 11.42 3.47 -12.74
C SER A 106 10.41 4.38 -13.45
N GLU A 107 10.91 5.19 -14.39
CA GLU A 107 10.05 6.08 -15.20
C GLU A 107 8.96 5.30 -15.94
N THR A 108 9.30 4.11 -16.45
CA THR A 108 8.36 3.23 -17.16
C THR A 108 7.23 2.78 -16.25
N VAL A 109 7.54 2.31 -15.03
CA VAL A 109 6.52 1.87 -14.07
C VAL A 109 5.63 3.03 -13.65
N PHE A 110 6.21 4.21 -13.42
CA PHE A 110 5.45 5.41 -13.12
C PHE A 110 4.51 5.80 -14.26
N SER A 111 5.00 5.82 -15.50
CA SER A 111 4.22 6.22 -16.68
C SER A 111 3.04 5.26 -16.90
N LEU A 112 3.28 3.95 -16.83
CA LEU A 112 2.23 2.93 -16.94
C LEU A 112 1.14 3.12 -15.89
N PHE A 113 1.51 3.39 -14.63
CA PHE A 113 0.54 3.56 -13.54
C PHE A 113 -0.21 4.91 -13.60
N ALA A 114 0.52 6.02 -13.57
CA ALA A 114 -0.04 7.34 -13.30
C ALA A 114 -0.53 8.06 -14.58
N ILE A 115 0.17 7.87 -15.71
CA ILE A 115 -0.11 8.57 -16.95
C ILE A 115 -1.07 7.73 -17.81
N GLU A 116 -0.63 6.53 -18.19
CA GLU A 116 -1.35 5.62 -19.07
C GLU A 116 -2.51 4.90 -18.37
N LYS A 117 -2.42 4.73 -17.04
CA LYS A 117 -3.41 3.98 -16.24
C LYS A 117 -3.60 2.55 -16.76
N SER A 118 -2.50 1.95 -17.18
CA SER A 118 -2.49 0.63 -17.79
C SER A 118 -2.56 -0.47 -16.75
N GLU A 119 -3.49 -1.41 -16.93
CA GLU A 119 -3.60 -2.60 -16.06
C GLU A 119 -2.36 -3.50 -16.16
N THR A 120 -1.58 -3.42 -17.23
CA THR A 120 -0.38 -4.25 -17.40
C THR A 120 0.65 -3.99 -16.31
N VAL A 121 0.62 -2.82 -15.66
CA VAL A 121 1.50 -2.50 -14.54
C VAL A 121 1.33 -3.46 -13.36
N PHE A 122 0.14 -4.03 -13.16
CA PHE A 122 -0.12 -4.97 -12.07
C PHE A 122 0.65 -6.29 -12.26
N SER A 123 0.85 -6.72 -13.51
CA SER A 123 1.70 -7.89 -13.80
C SER A 123 3.18 -7.65 -13.43
N LEU A 124 3.63 -6.39 -13.45
CA LEU A 124 4.97 -6.03 -12.98
C LEU A 124 5.02 -6.06 -11.46
N PHE A 125 4.00 -5.52 -10.79
CA PHE A 125 3.90 -5.54 -9.33
C PHE A 125 3.78 -6.96 -8.75
N GLU A 126 3.18 -7.89 -9.48
CA GLU A 126 3.11 -9.30 -9.08
C GLU A 126 4.47 -9.99 -9.15
N LYS A 127 5.29 -9.66 -10.16
CA LYS A 127 6.65 -10.23 -10.31
C LYS A 127 7.61 -9.63 -9.29
N GLU A 128 7.58 -8.32 -9.14
CA GLU A 128 8.46 -7.58 -8.25
C GLU A 128 7.69 -6.42 -7.62
N PRO A 129 7.09 -6.63 -6.43
CA PRO A 129 6.32 -5.59 -5.77
C PRO A 129 7.27 -4.48 -5.30
N PRO A 130 7.10 -3.22 -5.74
CA PRO A 130 8.00 -2.14 -5.37
C PRO A 130 7.89 -1.76 -3.88
N PHE A 131 6.77 -2.15 -3.26
CA PHE A 131 6.44 -1.86 -1.87
C PHE A 131 5.71 -3.06 -1.26
N ILE A 132 6.19 -3.52 -0.10
CA ILE A 132 5.76 -4.81 0.49
C ILE A 132 4.93 -4.70 1.77
N VAL A 133 4.82 -3.51 2.36
CA VAL A 133 3.98 -3.21 3.54
C VAL A 133 2.91 -2.17 3.20
N SER A 134 1.93 -1.96 4.08
CA SER A 134 0.86 -0.97 3.83
C SER A 134 1.31 0.49 3.98
N TRP A 135 0.53 1.43 3.45
CA TRP A 135 0.79 2.87 3.56
C TRP A 135 1.08 3.34 5.00
N SER A 136 0.30 2.84 5.97
CA SER A 136 0.48 3.20 7.39
C SER A 136 1.84 2.75 7.96
N HIS A 137 2.42 1.67 7.45
CA HIS A 137 3.79 1.28 7.80
C HIS A 137 4.80 2.27 7.24
N TYR A 138 4.65 2.65 5.96
CA TYR A 138 5.52 3.65 5.35
C TYR A 138 5.49 5.00 6.05
N LEU A 139 4.34 5.43 6.58
CA LEU A 139 4.27 6.63 7.43
C LEU A 139 5.18 6.56 8.67
N GLN A 140 5.41 5.36 9.22
CA GLN A 140 6.36 5.15 10.31
C GLN A 140 7.80 5.03 9.78
N LEU A 141 8.02 4.24 8.73
CA LEU A 141 9.34 4.00 8.15
C LEU A 141 9.99 5.28 7.60
N MET A 142 9.20 6.21 7.05
CA MET A 142 9.70 7.52 6.61
C MET A 142 10.28 8.39 7.74
N ARG A 143 10.10 8.01 9.01
CA ARG A 143 10.69 8.72 10.16
C ARG A 143 12.13 8.29 10.43
N ILE A 144 12.56 7.17 9.85
CA ILE A 144 13.90 6.63 9.96
C ILE A 144 14.77 7.34 8.91
N GLU A 145 15.90 7.91 9.32
CA GLU A 145 16.80 8.61 8.40
C GLU A 145 17.69 7.62 7.65
N ASN A 146 18.24 6.64 8.36
CA ASN A 146 19.09 5.59 7.79
C ASN A 146 18.28 4.67 6.85
N GLU A 147 18.77 4.51 5.61
CA GLU A 147 18.10 3.71 4.59
C GLU A 147 18.17 2.20 4.82
N ASP A 148 19.29 1.71 5.35
CA ASP A 148 19.48 0.29 5.67
C ASP A 148 18.56 -0.14 6.80
N GLU A 149 18.48 0.67 7.86
CA GLU A 149 17.57 0.44 8.99
C GLU A 149 16.11 0.47 8.54
N ARG A 150 15.75 1.44 7.69
CA ARG A 150 14.41 1.54 7.10
C ARG A 150 14.06 0.28 6.32
N SER A 151 14.99 -0.20 5.49
CA SER A 151 14.81 -1.39 4.66
C SER A 151 14.73 -2.66 5.51
N PHE A 152 15.53 -2.76 6.56
CA PHE A 152 15.46 -3.86 7.54
C PHE A 152 14.06 -3.96 8.15
N TYR A 153 13.53 -2.86 8.69
CA TYR A 153 12.20 -2.88 9.31
C TYR A 153 11.07 -3.10 8.32
N GLU A 154 11.19 -2.63 7.08
CA GLU A 154 10.24 -2.93 6.02
C GLU A 154 10.16 -4.43 5.74
N ILE A 155 11.31 -5.07 5.57
CA ILE A 155 11.43 -6.51 5.30
C ILE A 155 10.92 -7.33 6.49
N GLU A 156 11.34 -7.00 7.71
CA GLU A 156 10.92 -7.73 8.91
C GLU A 156 9.42 -7.57 9.18
N SER A 157 8.86 -6.37 8.93
CA SER A 157 7.42 -6.15 9.06
C SER A 157 6.62 -6.98 8.07
N ALA A 158 7.10 -7.08 6.81
CA ALA A 158 6.46 -7.89 5.78
C ALA A 158 6.57 -9.39 6.07
N LYS A 159 7.75 -9.88 6.48
CA LYS A 159 8.00 -11.30 6.78
C LYS A 159 7.21 -11.78 8.00
N SER A 160 7.23 -10.98 9.08
CA SER A 160 6.63 -11.36 10.37
C SER A 160 5.17 -10.94 10.50
N GLY A 161 4.58 -10.31 9.48
CA GLY A 161 3.20 -9.84 9.49
C GLY A 161 2.92 -8.82 10.60
N TRP A 162 3.88 -7.96 10.91
CA TRP A 162 3.72 -6.99 12.00
C TRP A 162 2.59 -6.01 11.70
N ALA A 163 1.77 -5.75 12.70
CA ALA A 163 0.88 -4.60 12.67
C ALA A 163 1.69 -3.31 12.88
N VAL A 164 1.15 -2.18 12.41
CA VAL A 164 1.76 -0.85 12.55
C VAL A 164 2.14 -0.54 14.02
N ARG A 165 1.32 -1.00 14.97
CA ARG A 165 1.57 -0.83 16.40
C ARG A 165 2.83 -1.57 16.86
N THR A 166 3.04 -2.78 16.37
CA THR A 166 4.22 -3.59 16.67
C THR A 166 5.48 -2.93 16.12
N LEU A 167 5.44 -2.47 14.87
CA LEU A 167 6.53 -1.68 14.28
C LEU A 167 6.86 -0.45 15.14
N GLN A 168 5.85 0.30 15.58
CA GLN A 168 6.07 1.47 16.45
C GLN A 168 6.74 1.13 17.79
N ILE A 169 6.47 -0.05 18.36
CA ILE A 169 7.10 -0.48 19.61
C ILE A 169 8.59 -0.74 19.38
N PHE A 170 8.94 -1.50 18.33
CA PHE A 170 10.33 -1.76 17.99
C PHE A 170 11.12 -0.48 17.70
N LEU A 171 10.55 0.44 16.91
CA LEU A 171 11.19 1.73 16.63
C LEU A 171 11.43 2.56 17.89
N ARG A 172 10.51 2.54 18.87
CA ARG A 172 10.70 3.23 20.15
C ARG A 172 11.76 2.58 21.04
N SER A 173 11.96 1.27 20.90
CA SER A 173 13.01 0.56 21.63
C SER A 173 14.40 0.87 21.09
N MET A 174 14.51 1.18 19.79
CA MET A 174 15.75 1.55 19.11
C MET A 174 16.24 2.96 19.46
N MET A 175 15.31 3.90 19.67
CA MET A 175 15.60 5.32 19.95
C MET A 175 15.91 5.62 21.43
N LYS A 176 16.12 4.61 22.26
CA LYS A 176 16.52 4.73 23.67
C LYS A 176 17.98 4.30 23.83
#